data_AF-A0A4S4GIA9-F1
#
_entry.id   AF-A0A4S4GIA9-F1
#
_cell.length_a   1.000
_cell.length_b   1.000
_cell.length_c   1.000
_cell.angle_alpha   90.00
_cell.angle_beta   90.00
_cell.angle_gamma   90.00
#
_symmetry.space_group_name_H-M   'P 1'
#
loop_
_entity.id
_entity.type
_entity.pdbx_description
1 polymer ?
#
loop_
_entity_poly.entity_id
_entity_poly.type
_entity_poly.pdbx_seq_one_letter_code
_entity_poly.pdbx_strand_id
1 'polypeptide(L)'
;MNKLLVIISLLTAMTTLPMAASSVQEMNDDAITEVIDNSPTIKPVTGGLEITVSDGKAHEFYIYSITGQLVKRIKADYTLTVELPQGYYIVKCSSWSKKIVVR
;
A
#
# COMPACT_ATOMS: atom_id res chain seq x y z
N MET A 1 -18.48 6.54 40.66
CA MET A 1 -18.23 7.87 41.28
C MET A 1 -17.97 8.84 40.15
N ASN A 2 -19.04 9.50 39.71
CA ASN A 2 -19.05 10.34 38.53
C ASN A 2 -18.70 11.75 39.00
N LYS A 3 -17.53 12.26 38.59
CA LYS A 3 -17.14 13.65 38.86
C LYS A 3 -17.25 14.44 37.56
N LEU A 4 -18.44 15.03 37.41
CA LEU A 4 -18.79 16.05 36.45
C LEU A 4 -18.23 17.41 36.94
N LEU A 5 -17.32 18.01 36.17
CA LEU A 5 -16.91 19.43 36.25
C LEU A 5 -16.63 19.85 34.79
N VAL A 6 -17.57 20.47 34.08
CA VAL A 6 -17.84 21.92 34.01
C VAL A 6 -16.56 22.74 33.91
N ILE A 7 -16.29 23.32 32.73
CA ILE A 7 -15.99 24.75 32.52
C ILE A 7 -16.09 25.05 31.01
N ILE A 8 -17.02 25.95 30.69
CA ILE A 8 -17.30 26.55 29.39
C ILE A 8 -16.42 27.80 29.28
N SER A 9 -15.55 27.82 28.27
CA SER A 9 -14.70 28.93 27.82
C SER A 9 -14.35 28.60 26.37
N LEU A 10 -14.39 29.43 25.34
CA LEU A 10 -14.47 30.88 25.20
C LEU A 10 -14.76 31.09 23.71
N LEU A 11 -15.76 31.92 23.37
CA LEU A 11 -16.02 32.40 22.01
C LEU A 11 -14.78 33.13 21.48
N THR A 12 -14.14 32.61 20.42
CA THR A 12 -13.19 33.37 19.62
C THR A 12 -13.78 33.69 18.26
N ALA A 13 -13.80 34.99 17.98
CA ALA A 13 -14.44 35.67 16.87
C ALA A 13 -14.03 35.12 15.50
N MET A 14 -15.03 35.05 14.62
CA MET A 14 -14.84 34.93 13.18
C MET A 14 -14.08 36.15 12.66
N THR A 15 -12.90 35.93 12.07
CA THR A 15 -12.27 36.88 11.16
C THR A 15 -12.29 36.27 9.76
N THR A 16 -13.19 36.78 8.92
CA THR A 16 -13.22 36.50 7.49
C THR A 16 -12.20 37.40 6.78
N LEU A 17 -11.16 36.80 6.21
CA LEU A 17 -10.26 37.47 5.27
C LEU A 17 -10.80 37.29 3.84
N PRO A 18 -10.91 38.36 3.03
CA PRO A 18 -11.24 38.24 1.62
C PRO A 18 -10.01 37.84 0.79
N MET A 19 -10.17 36.75 0.05
CA MET A 19 -9.82 36.57 -1.37
C MET A 19 -8.53 37.22 -1.90
N ALA A 20 -7.51 36.39 -2.12
CA ALA A 20 -6.49 36.60 -3.14
C ALA A 20 -6.51 35.37 -4.07
N ALA A 21 -7.11 35.53 -5.25
CA ALA A 21 -7.05 34.54 -6.31
C ALA A 21 -5.66 34.62 -6.97
N SER A 22 -4.76 33.72 -6.60
CA SER A 22 -3.54 33.47 -7.38
C SER A 22 -3.89 32.52 -8.51
N SER A 23 -3.99 33.06 -9.72
CA SER A 23 -3.94 32.28 -10.96
C SER A 23 -2.56 31.68 -11.11
N VAL A 24 -2.36 30.46 -10.61
CA VAL A 24 -1.17 29.68 -10.92
C VAL A 24 -1.50 28.81 -12.13
N GLN A 25 -0.87 29.21 -13.22
CA GLN A 25 -0.81 28.59 -14.54
C GLN A 25 -0.74 27.05 -14.43
N GLU A 26 -1.73 26.36 -15.00
CA GLU A 26 -1.61 24.94 -15.35
C GLU A 26 -0.49 24.81 -16.38
N MET A 27 0.71 24.52 -15.90
CA MET A 27 1.75 23.98 -16.77
C MET A 27 1.48 22.49 -16.89
N ASN A 28 0.63 22.15 -17.86
CA ASN A 28 0.47 20.81 -18.39
C ASN A 28 1.78 20.40 -19.07
N ASP A 29 2.76 19.98 -18.26
CA ASP A 29 3.92 19.23 -18.74
C ASP A 29 3.58 17.75 -18.55
N ASP A 30 2.76 17.23 -19.46
CA ASP A 30 2.51 15.80 -19.62
C ASP A 30 3.74 15.16 -20.27
N ALA A 31 4.90 15.33 -19.63
CA ALA A 31 6.05 14.50 -19.84
C ALA A 31 5.76 13.19 -19.11
N ILE A 32 5.04 12.30 -19.78
CA ILE A 32 4.90 10.89 -19.39
C ILE A 32 6.32 10.30 -19.45
N THR A 33 7.07 10.54 -18.38
CA THR A 33 8.29 9.78 -18.11
C THR A 33 7.78 8.41 -17.73
N GLU A 34 7.89 7.45 -18.65
CA GLU A 34 7.69 6.04 -18.32
C GLU A 34 8.71 5.66 -17.24
N VAL A 35 8.32 5.85 -15.98
CA VAL A 35 9.09 5.35 -14.85
C VAL A 35 9.01 3.84 -14.95
N ILE A 36 10.10 3.22 -15.38
CA ILE A 36 10.27 1.77 -15.35
C ILE A 36 10.15 1.35 -13.87
N ASP A 37 8.94 0.94 -13.47
CA ASP A 37 8.68 0.43 -12.14
C ASP A 37 9.33 -0.94 -12.00
N ASN A 38 10.50 -0.97 -11.37
CA ASN A 38 11.22 -2.19 -11.04
C ASN A 38 10.69 -2.85 -9.75
N SER A 39 9.49 -2.48 -9.29
CA SER A 39 8.88 -3.12 -8.13
C SER A 39 8.61 -4.61 -8.39
N PRO A 40 8.74 -5.46 -7.37
CA PRO A 40 8.41 -6.87 -7.53
C PRO A 40 6.97 -7.08 -7.98
N THR A 41 6.71 -8.14 -8.75
CA THR A 41 5.36 -8.47 -9.21
C THR A 41 4.94 -9.85 -8.73
N ILE A 42 3.63 -10.10 -8.74
CA ILE A 42 3.05 -11.37 -8.30
C ILE A 42 1.96 -11.83 -9.27
N LYS A 43 1.88 -13.14 -9.47
CA LYS A 43 0.89 -13.78 -10.34
C LYS A 43 0.40 -15.09 -9.71
N PRO A 44 -0.92 -15.33 -9.63
CA PRO A 44 -1.44 -16.60 -9.15
C PRO A 44 -1.14 -17.70 -10.18
N VAL A 45 -0.68 -18.85 -9.71
CA VAL A 45 -0.41 -20.05 -10.51
C VAL A 45 -1.10 -21.25 -9.87
N THR A 46 -1.18 -22.38 -10.59
CA THR A 46 -1.76 -23.61 -10.04
C THR A 46 -1.03 -24.02 -8.76
N GLY A 47 -1.76 -24.15 -7.66
CA GLY A 47 -1.20 -24.56 -6.37
C GLY A 47 -0.35 -23.50 -5.66
N GLY A 48 -0.37 -22.23 -6.12
CA GLY A 48 0.43 -21.21 -5.45
C GLY A 48 0.48 -19.83 -6.08
N LEU A 49 1.62 -19.18 -5.84
CA LEU A 49 1.92 -17.83 -6.28
C LEU A 49 3.31 -17.77 -6.89
N GLU A 50 3.42 -17.23 -8.10
CA GLU A 50 4.70 -16.83 -8.67
C GLU A 50 5.03 -15.39 -8.25
N ILE A 51 6.24 -15.19 -7.76
CA ILE A 51 6.81 -13.90 -7.39
C ILE A 51 7.95 -13.63 -8.36
N THR A 52 7.95 -12.46 -8.99
CA THR A 52 9.01 -12.01 -9.90
C THR A 52 9.74 -10.81 -9.31
N VAL A 53 11.07 -10.93 -9.19
CA VAL A 53 11.99 -9.87 -8.76
C VAL A 53 13.02 -9.69 -9.87
N SER A 54 13.17 -8.47 -10.37
CA SER A 54 14.02 -8.17 -11.53
C SER A 54 15.08 -7.11 -11.28
N ASP A 55 15.12 -6.52 -10.08
CA ASP A 55 16.06 -5.45 -9.71
C ASP A 55 17.39 -5.99 -9.12
N GLY A 56 17.56 -7.31 -9.06
CA GLY A 56 18.75 -7.98 -8.55
C GLY A 56 18.98 -7.81 -7.04
N LYS A 57 17.99 -7.29 -6.31
CA LYS A 57 18.05 -7.10 -4.86
C LYS A 57 17.12 -8.09 -4.18
N ALA A 58 17.49 -8.50 -2.97
CA ALA A 58 16.62 -9.35 -2.17
C ALA A 58 15.49 -8.55 -1.50
N HIS A 59 14.24 -8.93 -1.77
CA HIS A 59 13.04 -8.36 -1.15
C HIS A 59 12.40 -9.33 -0.18
N GLU A 60 11.80 -8.79 0.87
CA GLU A 60 11.00 -9.57 1.81
C GLU A 60 9.53 -9.52 1.43
N PHE A 61 8.91 -10.70 1.40
CA PHE A 61 7.49 -10.89 1.16
C PHE A 61 6.85 -11.53 2.39
N TYR A 62 5.72 -10.96 2.80
CA TYR A 62 4.89 -11.43 3.88
C TYR A 62 3.53 -11.81 3.31
N ILE A 63 3.17 -13.08 3.45
CA ILE A 63 1.92 -13.63 2.95
C ILE A 63 1.01 -13.87 4.14
N TYR A 64 -0.07 -13.12 4.19
CA TYR A 64 -1.08 -13.21 5.23
C TYR A 64 -2.32 -13.92 4.70
N SER A 65 -3.00 -14.68 5.57
CA SER A 65 -4.37 -15.11 5.31
C SER A 65 -5.29 -13.88 5.17
N ILE A 66 -6.49 -14.06 4.61
CA ILE A 66 -7.49 -12.99 4.56
C ILE A 66 -7.90 -12.47 5.95
N THR A 67 -7.71 -13.29 6.99
CA THR A 67 -7.94 -12.91 8.40
C THR A 67 -6.75 -12.17 9.03
N GLY A 68 -5.68 -11.90 8.28
CA GLY A 68 -4.52 -11.13 8.71
C GLY A 68 -3.44 -11.93 9.45
N GLN A 69 -3.55 -13.26 9.52
CA GLN A 69 -2.52 -14.10 10.14
C GLN A 69 -1.36 -14.30 9.17
N LEU A 70 -0.11 -14.15 9.64
CA LEU A 70 1.06 -14.41 8.81
C LEU A 70 1.19 -15.92 8.54
N VAL A 71 1.07 -16.32 7.27
CA VAL A 71 1.15 -17.71 6.82
C VAL A 71 2.56 -18.07 6.34
N LYS A 72 3.23 -17.14 5.64
CA LYS A 72 4.57 -17.38 5.10
C LYS A 72 5.38 -16.09 5.03
N ARG A 73 6.67 -16.17 5.32
CA ARG A 73 7.67 -15.11 5.07
C ARG A 73 8.72 -15.65 4.11
N ILE A 74 9.05 -14.88 3.10
CA ILE A 74 9.94 -15.31 2.01
C ILE A 74 10.89 -14.17 1.69
N LYS A 75 12.14 -14.50 1.42
CA LYS A 75 13.12 -13.58 0.84
C LYS A 75 13.40 -14.04 -0.58
N ALA A 76 13.24 -13.14 -1.56
CA ALA A 76 13.44 -13.46 -2.97
C ALA A 76 14.24 -12.34 -3.66
N ASP A 77 15.25 -12.74 -4.41
CA ASP A 77 16.08 -11.91 -5.30
C ASP A 77 15.96 -12.33 -6.78
N TYR A 78 15.19 -13.39 -7.07
CA TYR A 78 14.85 -13.87 -8.40
C TYR A 78 13.41 -14.40 -8.45
N THR A 79 12.94 -14.79 -9.64
CA THR A 79 11.60 -15.36 -9.83
C THR A 79 11.46 -16.74 -9.17
N LEU A 80 10.46 -16.90 -8.31
CA LEU A 80 10.19 -18.17 -7.65
C LEU A 80 8.70 -18.43 -7.49
N THR A 81 8.35 -19.71 -7.35
CA THR A 81 7.00 -20.16 -7.05
C THR A 81 6.87 -20.54 -5.59
N VAL A 82 5.82 -20.03 -4.96
CA VAL A 82 5.45 -20.28 -3.58
C VAL A 82 4.22 -21.17 -3.56
N GLU A 83 4.37 -22.39 -3.08
CA GLU A 83 3.20 -23.24 -2.81
C GLU A 83 2.32 -22.60 -1.73
N LEU A 84 1.03 -22.47 -2.07
CA LEU A 84 -0.02 -21.96 -1.20
C LEU A 84 -1.31 -22.72 -1.51
N PRO A 85 -2.05 -23.19 -0.48
CA PRO A 85 -3.37 -23.78 -0.69
C PRO A 85 -4.34 -22.79 -1.34
N GLN A 86 -5.37 -23.32 -2.01
CA GLN A 86 -6.46 -22.52 -2.57
C GLN A 86 -7.04 -21.58 -1.50
N GLY A 87 -7.22 -20.31 -1.85
CA GLY A 87 -7.73 -19.33 -0.89
C GLY A 87 -7.42 -17.87 -1.26
N TYR A 88 -7.76 -16.99 -0.33
CA TYR A 88 -7.52 -15.55 -0.42
C TYR A 88 -6.40 -15.15 0.51
N TYR A 89 -5.43 -14.41 -0.04
CA TYR A 89 -4.27 -13.96 0.69
C TYR A 89 -4.01 -12.47 0.46
N ILE A 90 -3.30 -11.86 1.40
CA ILE A 90 -2.70 -10.54 1.25
C ILE A 90 -1.19 -10.77 1.18
N VAL A 91 -0.59 -10.40 0.06
CA VAL A 91 0.88 -10.41 -0.09
C VAL A 91 1.36 -8.99 0.08
N LYS A 92 2.37 -8.80 0.93
CA LYS A 92 2.98 -7.51 1.21
C LYS A 92 4.49 -7.59 0.98
N CYS A 93 5.03 -6.59 0.31
CA CYS A 93 6.46 -6.29 0.28
C CYS A 93 6.66 -4.80 0.68
N SER A 94 7.87 -4.28 0.52
CA SER A 94 8.20 -2.88 0.85
C SER A 94 7.44 -1.87 -0.01
N SER A 95 7.19 -2.18 -1.28
CA SER A 95 6.59 -1.25 -2.24
C SER A 95 5.06 -1.34 -2.33
N TRP A 96 4.45 -2.47 -1.98
CA TRP A 96 3.01 -2.64 -2.11
C TRP A 96 2.42 -3.71 -1.20
N SER A 97 1.08 -3.73 -1.13
CA SER A 97 0.27 -4.79 -0.55
C SER A 97 -0.88 -5.12 -1.50
N LYS A 98 -1.04 -6.39 -1.88
CA LYS A 98 -2.02 -6.85 -2.88
C LYS A 98 -2.82 -8.05 -2.38
N LYS A 99 -4.13 -8.04 -2.61
CA LYS A 99 -5.00 -9.21 -2.40
C LYS A 99 -4.88 -10.13 -3.60
N ILE A 100 -4.70 -11.43 -3.37
CA ILE A 100 -4.60 -12.45 -4.42
C ILE A 100 -5.48 -13.65 -4.12
N VAL A 101 -5.99 -14.27 -5.18
CA VAL A 101 -6.78 -15.50 -5.13
C VAL A 101 -5.95 -16.61 -5.75
N VAL A 102 -5.60 -17.62 -4.94
CA VAL A 102 -5.01 -18.87 -5.43
C VAL A 102 -6.17 -19.81 -5.75
N ARG A 103 -6.21 -20.33 -6.98
CA ARG A 103 -7.27 -21.20 -7.49
C ARG A 103 -6.83 -22.66 -7.51
#